data_AF-A0A949SJJ2-F1
#
_entry.id   AF-A0A949SJJ2-F1
#
_cell.length_a   1.000
_cell.length_b   1.000
_cell.length_c   1.000
_cell.angle_alpha   90.00
_cell.angle_beta   90.00
_cell.angle_gamma   90.00
#
_symmetry.space_group_name_H-M   'P 1'
#
loop_
_entity.id
_entity.type
_entity.pdbx_description
1 polymer ?
#
loop_
_entity_poly.entity_id
_entity_poly.type
_entity_poly.pdbx_seq_one_letter_code
_entity_poly.pdbx_strand_id
1 'polypeptide(L)'
;MILRKSSLFPATLALIFLTFPAISLAQTNLTVTNGSTVPVRVRERRANIWADPSPTNMVFDRWVGDTTLVEDATSASSFVNPRSKNISLTATYKPAPPWSYTEETINGVDVLYYIPQNPTGIIFRFHGSGGSAQSTLSSVESRLFSNDAVAAGYGIIALDSTDRVTGDWSFLPPPNNPDINNVQAIITNFTQRGLISPSDPLLAQGTSRGGVFSSMVVYFLNFRADAIYIAYGVDAVMPLTTVPTIFCVAANDDQDLVGPEGNQRAYTQSMNLQIRGIMSSFNKHPASPVYPERFWRLANLTKTDSHNIYNALKAGGFLDGRDYLLDNPRNTNWQAVIPLQYQPYISGITTILGAAYANHGFYSDYNSRVLRFYSDAINASKNRGR
;
A
#
# COMPACT_ATOMS: atom_id res chain seq x y z
N MET A 1 73.70 66.05 9.17
CA MET A 1 73.48 65.56 10.56
C MET A 1 72.23 64.68 10.55
N ILE A 2 72.50 63.37 10.62
CA ILE A 2 71.66 62.16 10.72
C ILE A 2 70.12 62.34 10.85
N LEU A 3 69.40 61.89 9.81
CA LEU A 3 67.98 61.51 9.83
C LEU A 3 67.83 60.10 10.47
N ARG A 4 67.09 59.98 11.58
CA ARG A 4 66.72 58.68 12.17
C ARG A 4 65.42 58.17 11.57
N LYS A 5 65.49 56.97 10.97
CA LYS A 5 64.34 56.17 10.50
C LYS A 5 63.55 55.63 11.69
N SER A 6 62.22 55.76 11.64
CA SER A 6 61.26 55.10 12.52
C SER A 6 60.97 53.67 12.03
N SER A 7 61.11 52.69 12.91
CA SER A 7 60.77 51.28 12.66
C SER A 7 59.41 50.96 13.28
N LEU A 8 58.42 50.61 12.45
CA LEU A 8 57.18 49.96 12.88
C LEU A 8 57.44 48.46 13.12
N PHE A 9 57.04 47.96 14.29
CA PHE A 9 56.91 46.53 14.58
C PHE A 9 55.49 46.04 14.20
N PRO A 10 55.33 44.81 13.68
CA PRO A 10 54.02 44.28 13.32
C PRO A 10 53.28 43.73 14.55
N ALA A 11 52.01 44.08 14.68
CA ALA A 11 51.10 43.51 15.67
C ALA A 11 50.76 42.05 15.29
N THR A 12 51.04 41.12 16.19
CA THR A 12 50.68 39.71 16.06
C THR A 12 49.22 39.52 16.49
N LEU A 13 48.34 39.15 15.56
CA LEU A 13 46.94 38.84 15.84
C LEU A 13 46.87 37.41 16.42
N ALA A 14 46.52 37.27 17.70
CA ALA A 14 46.30 35.96 18.32
C ALA A 14 44.93 35.40 17.88
N LEU A 15 44.92 34.35 17.08
CA LEU A 15 43.72 33.61 16.71
C LEU A 15 43.31 32.71 17.89
N ILE A 16 42.26 33.08 18.62
CA ILE A 16 41.66 32.23 19.65
C ILE A 16 40.80 31.17 18.96
N PHE A 17 41.27 29.93 18.90
CA PHE A 17 40.45 28.78 18.52
C PHE A 17 39.53 28.42 19.70
N LEU A 18 38.27 28.85 19.63
CA LEU A 18 37.20 28.30 20.45
C LEU A 18 36.93 26.86 19.97
N THR A 19 37.43 25.88 20.71
CA THR A 19 37.05 24.48 20.53
C THR A 19 35.67 24.27 21.14
N PHE A 20 34.65 24.21 20.29
CA PHE A 20 33.35 23.72 20.74
C PHE A 20 33.47 22.20 20.97
N PRO A 21 33.11 21.66 22.14
CA PRO A 21 33.00 20.21 22.30
C PRO A 21 31.97 19.71 21.27
N ALA A 22 32.39 18.78 20.43
CA ALA A 22 31.47 18.09 19.54
C ALA A 22 30.43 17.38 20.42
N ILE A 23 29.21 17.91 20.45
CA ILE A 23 28.07 17.21 21.04
C ILE A 23 27.86 15.96 20.17
N SER A 24 28.41 14.83 20.62
CA SER A 24 28.04 13.52 20.10
C SER A 24 26.57 13.32 20.47
N LEU A 25 25.67 13.49 19.49
CA LEU A 25 24.29 13.08 19.68
C LEU A 25 24.29 11.57 19.87
N ALA A 26 23.77 11.09 21.01
CA ALA A 26 23.61 9.67 21.25
C ALA A 26 22.84 9.06 20.09
N GLN A 27 23.45 8.08 19.41
CA GLN A 27 22.77 7.31 18.38
C GLN A 27 21.62 6.55 19.04
N THR A 28 20.39 6.81 18.60
CA THR A 28 19.22 6.03 19.02
C THR A 28 19.42 4.58 18.59
N ASN A 29 19.47 3.65 19.53
CA ASN A 29 19.40 2.23 19.20
C ASN A 29 17.95 1.83 18.96
N LEU A 30 17.64 1.42 17.73
CA LEU A 30 16.36 0.85 17.36
C LEU A 30 16.54 -0.66 17.19
N THR A 31 15.94 -1.44 18.09
CA THR A 31 15.94 -2.89 18.04
C THR A 31 14.57 -3.37 17.58
N VAL A 32 14.55 -4.13 16.48
CA VAL A 32 13.33 -4.72 15.92
C VAL A 32 13.45 -6.24 15.97
N THR A 33 12.50 -6.89 16.64
CA THR A 33 12.40 -8.36 16.73
C THR A 33 11.30 -8.85 15.80
N ASN A 34 11.56 -9.94 15.06
CA ASN A 34 10.71 -10.44 13.96
C ASN A 34 10.42 -9.36 12.91
N GLY A 35 11.41 -8.52 12.65
CA GLY A 35 11.28 -7.44 11.71
C GLY A 35 12.62 -6.84 11.34
N SER A 36 12.55 -5.91 10.41
CA SER A 36 13.67 -5.20 9.81
C SER A 36 13.49 -3.70 9.99
N THR A 37 14.60 -2.97 10.02
CA THR A 37 14.62 -1.51 10.11
C THR A 37 15.71 -0.95 9.23
N VAL A 38 15.52 0.28 8.74
CA VAL A 38 16.65 1.03 8.19
C VAL A 38 17.62 1.45 9.30
N PRO A 39 18.92 1.59 9.00
CA PRO A 39 19.87 2.19 9.92
C PRO A 39 19.43 3.61 10.31
N VAL A 40 19.24 3.88 11.60
CA VAL A 40 18.88 5.22 12.10
C VAL A 40 20.08 6.16 11.94
N ARG A 41 20.00 7.12 11.01
CA ARG A 41 21.08 8.10 10.79
C ARG A 41 20.95 9.30 11.73
N VAL A 42 22.09 9.93 12.02
CA VAL A 42 22.14 11.15 12.83
C VAL A 42 21.27 12.23 12.16
N ARG A 43 20.22 12.69 12.88
CA ARG A 43 19.18 13.66 12.45
C ARG A 43 18.00 13.10 11.65
N GLU A 44 17.89 11.78 11.45
CA GLU A 44 16.64 11.21 10.92
C GLU A 44 15.50 11.36 11.92
N ARG A 45 14.39 11.94 11.46
CA ARG A 45 13.18 12.15 12.29
C ARG A 45 12.22 10.97 12.24
N ARG A 46 12.40 10.08 11.27
CA ARG A 46 11.57 8.90 11.01
C ARG A 46 12.46 7.79 10.46
N ALA A 47 12.32 6.59 10.99
CA ALA A 47 12.92 5.37 10.46
C ALA A 47 11.80 4.42 10.06
N ASN A 48 11.94 3.77 8.91
CA ASN A 48 11.01 2.73 8.50
C ASN A 48 11.27 1.44 9.27
N ILE A 49 10.19 0.80 9.68
CA ILE A 49 10.18 -0.54 10.27
C ILE A 49 9.26 -1.44 9.45
N TRP A 50 9.64 -2.71 9.36
CA TRP A 50 8.87 -3.72 8.63
C TRP A 50 8.84 -5.02 9.40
N ALA A 51 7.68 -5.66 9.46
CA ALA A 51 7.57 -7.00 9.99
C ALA A 51 8.22 -8.00 9.02
N ASP A 52 8.85 -9.04 9.57
CA ASP A 52 9.30 -10.18 8.79
C ASP A 52 8.07 -10.89 8.19
N PRO A 53 8.24 -11.71 7.12
CA PRO A 53 7.15 -12.49 6.56
C PRO A 53 6.41 -13.28 7.63
N SER A 54 5.08 -13.28 7.56
CA SER A 54 4.27 -14.01 8.54
C SER A 54 4.57 -15.51 8.46
N PRO A 55 4.65 -16.21 9.61
CA PRO A 55 4.68 -17.67 9.62
C PRO A 55 3.48 -18.27 8.88
N THR A 56 3.59 -19.53 8.48
CA THR A 56 2.49 -20.26 7.84
C THR A 56 1.22 -20.20 8.70
N ASN A 57 0.07 -19.94 8.05
CA ASN A 57 -1.24 -19.78 8.70
C ASN A 57 -1.32 -18.63 9.71
N MET A 58 -0.50 -17.60 9.54
CA MET A 58 -0.56 -16.37 10.34
C MET A 58 -0.56 -15.14 9.44
N VAL A 59 -1.09 -14.04 9.98
CA VAL A 59 -0.92 -12.70 9.44
C VAL A 59 -0.33 -11.78 10.51
N PHE A 60 0.24 -10.65 10.10
CA PHE A 60 0.68 -9.62 11.03
C PHE A 60 -0.49 -9.16 11.90
N ASP A 61 -0.27 -9.04 13.21
CA ASP A 61 -1.25 -8.47 14.15
C ASP A 61 -0.91 -7.02 14.48
N ARG A 62 0.23 -6.81 15.15
CA ARG A 62 0.68 -5.48 15.57
C ARG A 62 2.15 -5.46 15.97
N TRP A 63 2.70 -4.26 16.04
CA TRP A 63 3.89 -3.96 16.81
C TRP A 63 3.57 -3.89 18.31
N VAL A 64 4.44 -4.43 19.16
CA VAL A 64 4.41 -4.27 20.63
C VAL A 64 5.76 -3.77 21.14
N GLY A 65 5.81 -3.28 22.39
CA GLY A 65 6.97 -2.61 22.97
C GLY A 65 6.78 -1.09 22.99
N ASP A 66 7.78 -0.33 22.52
CA ASP A 66 7.81 1.14 22.54
C ASP A 66 6.95 1.80 21.42
N THR A 67 5.69 1.37 21.29
CA THR A 67 4.82 1.72 20.16
C THR A 67 4.28 3.15 20.18
N THR A 68 4.46 3.90 21.28
CA THR A 68 4.05 5.31 21.39
C THR A 68 4.70 6.24 20.33
N LEU A 69 5.79 5.78 19.71
CA LEU A 69 6.52 6.49 18.67
C LEU A 69 6.31 5.90 17.27
N VAL A 70 5.48 4.85 17.14
CA VAL A 70 5.13 4.20 15.87
C VAL A 70 3.86 4.84 15.34
N GLU A 71 3.89 5.30 14.09
CA GLU A 71 2.75 6.01 13.48
C GLU A 71 1.51 5.15 13.34
N ASP A 72 1.71 3.90 12.94
CA ASP A 72 0.65 2.90 12.88
C ASP A 72 1.20 1.57 13.38
N ALA A 73 0.92 1.26 14.65
CA ALA A 73 1.34 0.00 15.26
C ALA A 73 0.62 -1.22 14.65
N THR A 74 -0.44 -1.02 13.86
CA THR A 74 -1.21 -2.07 13.20
C THR A 74 -0.86 -2.24 11.73
N SER A 75 0.13 -1.52 11.21
CA SER A 75 0.66 -1.76 9.87
C SER A 75 1.98 -2.52 9.94
N ALA A 76 2.10 -3.56 9.11
CA ALA A 76 3.32 -4.35 8.96
C ALA A 76 4.49 -3.52 8.42
N SER A 77 4.20 -2.40 7.75
CA SER A 77 5.17 -1.40 7.26
C SER A 77 4.80 -0.06 7.87
N SER A 78 5.67 0.48 8.72
CA SER A 78 5.36 1.69 9.49
C SER A 78 6.58 2.57 9.66
N PHE A 79 6.37 3.75 10.22
CA PHE A 79 7.45 4.64 10.60
C PHE A 79 7.50 4.77 12.12
N VAL A 80 8.71 4.71 12.66
CA VAL A 80 9.00 5.05 14.05
C VAL A 80 9.73 6.38 14.10
N ASN A 81 9.39 7.23 15.07
CA ASN A 81 10.10 8.49 15.34
C ASN A 81 11.18 8.26 16.41
N PRO A 82 12.46 8.08 16.04
CA PRO A 82 13.54 7.80 16.98
C PRO A 82 13.90 9.05 17.80
N ARG A 83 13.21 9.26 18.93
CA ARG A 83 13.45 10.40 19.84
C ARG A 83 14.62 10.17 20.78
N SER A 84 15.88 10.25 20.34
CA SER A 84 17.10 10.18 21.20
C SER A 84 16.98 9.24 22.43
N LYS A 85 16.35 8.10 22.22
CA LYS A 85 15.93 7.09 23.22
C LYS A 85 16.11 5.75 22.54
N ASN A 86 16.57 4.75 23.29
CA ASN A 86 16.56 3.39 22.79
C ASN A 86 15.10 2.93 22.63
N ILE A 87 14.80 2.28 21.50
CA ILE A 87 13.46 1.81 21.15
C ILE A 87 13.54 0.31 20.90
N SER A 88 12.67 -0.45 21.56
CA SER A 88 12.49 -1.88 21.31
C SER A 88 11.08 -2.14 20.78
N LEU A 89 11.00 -2.76 19.60
CA LEU A 89 9.77 -3.14 18.95
C LEU A 89 9.81 -4.62 18.59
N THR A 90 8.67 -5.29 18.71
CA THR A 90 8.50 -6.68 18.27
C THR A 90 7.28 -6.78 17.37
N ALA A 91 7.44 -7.35 16.17
CA ALA A 91 6.29 -7.73 15.34
C ALA A 91 5.62 -8.97 15.94
N THR A 92 4.32 -8.90 16.09
CA THR A 92 3.48 -10.03 16.53
C THR A 92 2.57 -10.47 15.40
N TYR A 93 2.21 -11.75 15.43
CA TYR A 93 1.38 -12.38 14.40
C TYR A 93 0.20 -13.07 15.07
N LYS A 94 -0.93 -13.13 14.36
CA LYS A 94 -2.14 -13.82 14.80
C LYS A 94 -2.51 -14.94 13.82
N PRO A 95 -3.24 -15.97 14.28
CA PRO A 95 -3.74 -17.01 13.39
C PRO A 95 -4.58 -16.44 12.24
N ALA A 96 -4.42 -17.03 11.06
CA ALA A 96 -5.25 -16.78 9.89
C ALA A 96 -5.73 -18.12 9.34
N PRO A 97 -7.02 -18.26 8.98
CA PRO A 97 -7.50 -19.51 8.41
C PRO A 97 -6.81 -19.76 7.05
N PRO A 98 -6.40 -21.00 6.75
CA PRO A 98 -6.00 -21.34 5.40
C PRO A 98 -7.20 -21.13 4.49
N TRP A 99 -6.95 -20.56 3.31
CA TRP A 99 -8.00 -20.29 2.34
C TRP A 99 -7.50 -20.51 0.92
N SER A 100 -8.42 -20.88 0.05
CA SER A 100 -8.25 -20.98 -1.39
C SER A 100 -9.50 -20.41 -2.05
N TYR A 101 -9.36 -19.80 -3.22
CA TYR A 101 -10.50 -19.34 -3.98
C TYR A 101 -11.07 -20.46 -4.86
N THR A 102 -12.37 -20.38 -5.13
CA THR A 102 -13.04 -21.10 -6.22
C THR A 102 -13.01 -20.21 -7.45
N GLU A 103 -12.82 -20.83 -8.62
CA GLU A 103 -12.85 -20.17 -9.92
C GLU A 103 -14.02 -20.71 -10.73
N GLU A 104 -14.84 -19.81 -11.27
CA GLU A 104 -15.92 -20.16 -12.19
C GLU A 104 -16.25 -18.99 -13.14
N THR A 105 -16.94 -19.27 -14.24
CA THR A 105 -17.40 -18.24 -15.17
C THR A 105 -18.87 -17.89 -14.88
N ILE A 106 -19.17 -16.61 -14.65
CA ILE A 106 -20.53 -16.12 -14.41
C ILE A 106 -20.82 -15.01 -15.41
N ASN A 107 -21.93 -15.13 -16.15
CA ASN A 107 -22.31 -14.19 -17.20
C ASN A 107 -21.19 -13.90 -18.23
N GLY A 108 -20.35 -14.91 -18.51
CA GLY A 108 -19.26 -14.81 -19.48
C GLY A 108 -17.98 -14.14 -18.98
N VAL A 109 -17.87 -13.81 -17.70
CA VAL A 109 -16.62 -13.34 -17.08
C VAL A 109 -16.10 -14.32 -16.04
N ASP A 110 -14.78 -14.42 -15.92
CA ASP A 110 -14.13 -15.24 -14.90
C ASP A 110 -14.25 -14.57 -13.53
N VAL A 111 -14.63 -15.37 -12.54
CA VAL A 111 -14.90 -14.95 -11.16
C VAL A 111 -14.15 -15.86 -10.22
N LEU A 112 -13.30 -15.26 -9.37
CA LEU A 112 -12.52 -15.94 -8.36
C LEU A 112 -12.99 -15.47 -6.99
N TYR A 113 -13.39 -16.39 -6.11
CA TYR A 113 -13.96 -16.01 -4.83
C TYR A 113 -13.63 -16.94 -3.68
N TYR A 114 -13.60 -16.35 -2.49
CA TYR A 114 -13.60 -17.05 -1.21
C TYR A 114 -14.60 -16.35 -0.29
N ILE A 115 -15.58 -17.06 0.23
CA ILE A 115 -16.59 -16.50 1.13
C ILE A 115 -16.60 -17.35 2.41
N PRO A 116 -16.17 -16.82 3.57
CA PRO A 116 -16.26 -17.55 4.83
C PRO A 116 -17.72 -17.63 5.30
N GLN A 117 -18.02 -18.54 6.21
CA GLN A 117 -19.32 -18.54 6.90
C GLN A 117 -19.47 -17.26 7.72
N ASN A 118 -20.63 -16.61 7.63
CA ASN A 118 -20.96 -15.37 8.34
C ASN A 118 -19.91 -14.25 8.09
N PRO A 119 -19.74 -13.80 6.83
CA PRO A 119 -18.69 -12.85 6.49
C PRO A 119 -18.90 -11.50 7.21
N THR A 120 -17.80 -10.89 7.69
CA THR A 120 -17.78 -9.50 8.19
C THR A 120 -18.30 -8.54 7.11
N GLY A 121 -17.94 -8.81 5.86
CA GLY A 121 -18.35 -8.15 4.64
C GLY A 121 -17.71 -8.86 3.44
N ILE A 122 -18.12 -8.53 2.23
CA ILE A 122 -17.63 -9.14 0.99
C ILE A 122 -16.98 -8.06 0.13
N ILE A 123 -15.69 -8.22 -0.15
CA ILE A 123 -14.88 -7.26 -0.90
C ILE A 123 -14.84 -7.68 -2.37
N PHE A 124 -15.50 -6.91 -3.23
CA PHE A 124 -15.30 -6.99 -4.67
C PHE A 124 -13.98 -6.33 -5.07
N ARG A 125 -13.17 -7.02 -5.87
CA ARG A 125 -11.83 -6.61 -6.30
C ARG A 125 -11.83 -6.32 -7.80
N PHE A 126 -11.48 -5.09 -8.18
CA PHE A 126 -11.47 -4.64 -9.57
C PHE A 126 -10.04 -4.32 -10.02
N HIS A 127 -9.55 -5.06 -11.02
CA HIS A 127 -8.19 -4.93 -11.54
C HIS A 127 -7.94 -3.59 -12.29
N GLY A 128 -6.68 -3.18 -12.45
CA GLY A 128 -6.32 -2.11 -13.38
C GLY A 128 -6.31 -2.57 -14.83
N SER A 129 -6.03 -1.66 -15.77
CA SER A 129 -5.93 -1.98 -17.21
C SER A 129 -4.96 -3.13 -17.50
N GLY A 130 -5.32 -3.99 -18.44
CA GLY A 130 -4.56 -5.20 -18.79
C GLY A 130 -4.53 -6.26 -17.67
N GLY A 131 -5.23 -6.03 -16.56
CA GLY A 131 -5.29 -6.95 -15.43
C GLY A 131 -6.34 -8.06 -15.58
N SER A 132 -6.47 -8.85 -14.53
CA SER A 132 -7.46 -9.92 -14.42
C SER A 132 -7.86 -10.13 -12.96
N ALA A 133 -8.95 -10.85 -12.73
CA ALA A 133 -9.36 -11.35 -11.42
C ALA A 133 -8.17 -12.01 -10.70
N GLN A 134 -7.46 -12.89 -11.41
CA GLN A 134 -6.28 -13.58 -10.91
C GLN A 134 -5.18 -12.63 -10.45
N SER A 135 -4.90 -11.54 -11.19
CA SER A 135 -3.85 -10.60 -10.79
C SER A 135 -4.20 -9.80 -9.54
N THR A 136 -5.49 -9.64 -9.22
CA THR A 136 -5.95 -9.02 -7.96
C THR A 136 -5.79 -9.89 -6.72
N LEU A 137 -5.43 -11.18 -6.89
CA LEU A 137 -5.23 -12.16 -5.80
C LEU A 137 -3.80 -12.71 -5.74
N SER A 138 -3.12 -12.82 -6.88
CA SER A 138 -1.83 -13.53 -6.99
C SER A 138 -0.59 -12.65 -6.84
N SER A 139 -0.68 -11.34 -7.13
CA SER A 139 0.46 -10.43 -6.93
C SER A 139 0.82 -10.35 -5.44
N VAL A 140 2.09 -10.11 -5.11
CA VAL A 140 2.59 -10.18 -3.73
C VAL A 140 1.80 -9.26 -2.80
N GLU A 141 1.67 -7.99 -3.19
CA GLU A 141 0.97 -6.97 -2.40
C GLU A 141 -0.54 -7.27 -2.32
N SER A 142 -1.14 -7.73 -3.42
CA SER A 142 -2.56 -8.14 -3.45
C SER A 142 -2.85 -9.35 -2.57
N ARG A 143 -1.95 -10.33 -2.55
CA ARG A 143 -2.08 -11.54 -1.73
C ARG A 143 -1.97 -11.21 -0.24
N LEU A 144 -1.07 -10.28 0.13
CA LEU A 144 -0.98 -9.79 1.51
C LEU A 144 -2.29 -9.12 1.96
N PHE A 145 -2.87 -8.26 1.13
CA PHE A 145 -4.21 -7.69 1.41
C PHE A 145 -5.27 -8.77 1.58
N SER A 146 -5.30 -9.75 0.67
CA SER A 146 -6.30 -10.82 0.70
C SER A 146 -6.18 -11.68 1.96
N ASN A 147 -4.96 -12.00 2.38
CA ASN A 147 -4.70 -12.72 3.62
C ASN A 147 -5.18 -11.94 4.85
N ASP A 148 -4.88 -10.64 4.92
CA ASP A 148 -5.32 -9.79 6.03
C ASP A 148 -6.85 -9.65 6.07
N ALA A 149 -7.48 -9.53 4.90
CA ALA A 149 -8.94 -9.45 4.77
C ALA A 149 -9.62 -10.75 5.23
N VAL A 150 -9.14 -11.90 4.76
CA VAL A 150 -9.66 -13.22 5.15
C VAL A 150 -9.45 -13.47 6.65
N ALA A 151 -8.29 -13.12 7.20
CA ALA A 151 -8.03 -13.21 8.64
C ALA A 151 -8.94 -12.29 9.48
N ALA A 152 -9.46 -11.21 8.89
CA ALA A 152 -10.46 -10.33 9.50
C ALA A 152 -11.92 -10.76 9.21
N GLY A 153 -12.12 -11.94 8.61
CA GLY A 153 -13.44 -12.52 8.36
C GLY A 153 -14.15 -11.97 7.12
N TYR A 154 -13.45 -11.25 6.25
CA TYR A 154 -14.05 -10.77 4.99
C TYR A 154 -14.04 -11.86 3.91
N GLY A 155 -15.11 -11.91 3.13
CA GLY A 155 -15.13 -12.60 1.84
C GLY A 155 -14.48 -11.75 0.75
N ILE A 156 -14.00 -12.40 -0.31
CA ILE A 156 -13.36 -11.77 -1.46
C ILE A 156 -14.00 -12.31 -2.73
N ILE A 157 -14.34 -11.41 -3.66
CA ILE A 157 -14.79 -11.73 -5.02
C ILE A 157 -13.95 -10.89 -5.98
N ALA A 158 -13.19 -11.52 -6.85
CA ALA A 158 -12.48 -10.89 -7.95
C ALA A 158 -13.11 -11.32 -9.26
N LEU A 159 -13.15 -10.42 -10.24
CA LEU A 159 -13.73 -10.69 -11.55
C LEU A 159 -12.96 -9.99 -12.66
N ASP A 160 -13.02 -10.57 -13.85
CA ASP A 160 -12.51 -9.95 -15.06
C ASP A 160 -13.47 -8.86 -15.56
N SER A 161 -12.90 -7.81 -16.15
CA SER A 161 -13.66 -6.87 -16.99
C SER A 161 -14.19 -7.59 -18.24
N THR A 162 -15.25 -7.05 -18.85
CA THR A 162 -15.83 -7.60 -20.09
C THR A 162 -14.87 -7.46 -21.27
N ASP A 163 -14.19 -6.32 -21.39
CA ASP A 163 -13.17 -6.13 -22.42
C ASP A 163 -11.90 -6.89 -22.02
N ARG A 164 -11.65 -8.02 -22.68
CA ARG A 164 -10.43 -8.83 -22.52
C ARG A 164 -9.36 -8.55 -23.59
N VAL A 165 -9.61 -7.63 -24.52
CA VAL A 165 -8.60 -7.17 -25.47
C VAL A 165 -7.66 -6.18 -24.78
N THR A 166 -8.23 -5.18 -24.12
CA THR A 166 -7.45 -4.18 -23.37
C THR A 166 -7.41 -4.46 -21.87
N GLY A 167 -8.34 -5.27 -21.35
CA GLY A 167 -8.49 -5.48 -19.91
C GLY A 167 -9.03 -4.24 -19.20
N ASP A 168 -9.83 -3.42 -19.88
CA ASP A 168 -10.43 -2.21 -19.32
C ASP A 168 -11.88 -2.38 -18.89
N TRP A 169 -12.28 -1.57 -17.90
CA TRP A 169 -13.65 -1.43 -17.45
C TRP A 169 -14.42 -0.40 -18.27
N SER A 170 -15.72 -0.65 -18.46
CA SER A 170 -16.66 0.30 -19.03
C SER A 170 -17.05 1.38 -18.02
N PHE A 171 -17.06 2.63 -18.50
CA PHE A 171 -17.56 3.79 -17.75
C PHE A 171 -18.90 4.33 -18.27
N LEU A 172 -19.61 3.55 -19.10
CA LEU A 172 -20.99 3.87 -19.46
C LEU A 172 -21.88 3.84 -18.21
N PRO A 173 -22.93 4.65 -18.09
CA PRO A 173 -23.91 4.49 -17.03
C PRO A 173 -24.79 3.24 -17.26
N PRO A 174 -25.37 2.63 -16.21
CA PRO A 174 -26.42 1.63 -16.36
C PRO A 174 -27.61 2.16 -17.19
N PRO A 175 -28.33 1.31 -17.95
CA PRO A 175 -28.17 -0.14 -18.05
C PRO A 175 -27.09 -0.60 -19.05
N ASN A 176 -26.44 0.34 -19.75
CA ASN A 176 -25.52 0.04 -20.87
C ASN A 176 -24.09 -0.28 -20.43
N ASN A 177 -23.86 -0.50 -19.14
CA ASN A 177 -22.56 -0.87 -18.61
C ASN A 177 -22.47 -2.39 -18.43
N PRO A 178 -21.77 -3.12 -19.32
CA PRO A 178 -21.69 -4.57 -19.23
C PRO A 178 -21.02 -5.05 -17.93
N ASP A 179 -20.06 -4.29 -17.40
CA ASP A 179 -19.34 -4.68 -16.19
C ASP A 179 -20.18 -4.52 -14.93
N ILE A 180 -20.97 -3.44 -14.81
CA ILE A 180 -21.94 -3.30 -13.70
C ILE A 180 -23.00 -4.41 -13.80
N ASN A 181 -23.44 -4.75 -15.01
CA ASN A 181 -24.37 -5.85 -15.22
C ASN A 181 -23.77 -7.20 -14.77
N ASN A 182 -22.48 -7.44 -15.02
CA ASN A 182 -21.78 -8.63 -14.53
C ASN A 182 -21.70 -8.67 -13.00
N VAL A 183 -21.37 -7.54 -12.34
CA VAL A 183 -21.37 -7.47 -10.87
C VAL A 183 -22.75 -7.80 -10.31
N GLN A 184 -23.82 -7.23 -10.89
CA GLN A 184 -25.20 -7.51 -10.49
C GLN A 184 -25.57 -9.00 -10.71
N ALA A 185 -25.13 -9.59 -11.82
CA ALA A 185 -25.36 -11.01 -12.12
C ALA A 185 -24.66 -11.92 -11.10
N ILE A 186 -23.43 -11.59 -10.69
CA ILE A 186 -22.68 -12.34 -9.67
C ILE A 186 -23.39 -12.25 -8.32
N ILE A 187 -23.78 -11.06 -7.87
CA ILE A 187 -24.53 -10.87 -6.62
C ILE A 187 -25.82 -11.71 -6.65
N THR A 188 -26.54 -11.67 -7.76
CA THR A 188 -27.80 -12.43 -7.94
C THR A 188 -27.55 -13.94 -7.88
N ASN A 189 -26.55 -14.43 -8.63
CA ASN A 189 -26.20 -15.85 -8.68
C ASN A 189 -25.78 -16.37 -7.29
N PHE A 190 -24.92 -15.63 -6.58
CA PHE A 190 -24.44 -16.02 -5.26
C PHE A 190 -25.53 -15.97 -4.20
N THR A 191 -26.44 -15.00 -4.29
CA THR A 191 -27.61 -14.93 -3.40
C THR A 191 -28.55 -16.12 -3.63
N GLN A 192 -28.85 -16.46 -4.89
CA GLN A 192 -29.70 -17.60 -5.24
C GLN A 192 -29.12 -18.94 -4.78
N ARG A 193 -27.79 -19.07 -4.80
CA ARG A 193 -27.06 -20.25 -4.30
C ARG A 193 -26.87 -20.26 -2.78
N GLY A 194 -27.27 -19.20 -2.08
CA GLY A 194 -27.06 -19.05 -0.64
C GLY A 194 -25.58 -18.90 -0.23
N LEU A 195 -24.71 -18.51 -1.17
CA LEU A 195 -23.30 -18.22 -0.88
C LEU A 195 -23.14 -16.88 -0.15
N ILE A 196 -24.03 -15.93 -0.44
CA ILE A 196 -24.12 -14.63 0.23
C ILE A 196 -25.58 -14.36 0.60
N SER A 197 -25.81 -13.59 1.65
CA SER A 197 -27.13 -13.11 2.07
C SER A 197 -27.39 -11.70 1.52
N PRO A 198 -28.65 -11.32 1.23
CA PRO A 198 -29.00 -9.93 0.92
C PRO A 198 -28.63 -8.91 2.01
N SER A 199 -28.40 -9.38 3.25
CA SER A 199 -27.94 -8.55 4.37
C SER A 199 -26.43 -8.39 4.47
N ASP A 200 -25.65 -9.19 3.72
CA ASP A 200 -24.20 -9.17 3.82
C ASP A 200 -23.66 -7.82 3.30
N PRO A 201 -22.76 -7.16 4.04
CA PRO A 201 -22.16 -5.90 3.59
C PRO A 201 -21.30 -6.11 2.35
N LEU A 202 -21.71 -5.56 1.20
CA LEU A 202 -20.88 -5.51 0.00
C LEU A 202 -19.94 -4.30 0.05
N LEU A 203 -18.68 -4.51 -0.31
CA LEU A 203 -17.59 -3.54 -0.28
C LEU A 203 -16.84 -3.62 -1.62
N ALA A 204 -16.14 -2.56 -1.98
CA ALA A 204 -15.30 -2.56 -3.18
C ALA A 204 -13.87 -2.14 -2.86
N GLN A 205 -12.92 -2.75 -3.55
CA GLN A 205 -11.56 -2.26 -3.73
C GLN A 205 -11.26 -2.28 -5.23
N GLY A 206 -10.84 -1.14 -5.77
CA GLY A 206 -10.40 -1.04 -7.15
C GLY A 206 -9.01 -0.44 -7.27
N THR A 207 -8.26 -0.83 -8.30
CA THR A 207 -6.91 -0.32 -8.59
C THR A 207 -6.87 0.36 -9.94
N SER A 208 -6.29 1.56 -10.04
CA SER A 208 -6.17 2.31 -11.29
C SER A 208 -7.54 2.47 -11.97
N ARG A 209 -7.71 2.08 -13.23
CA ARG A 209 -9.01 2.10 -13.93
C ARG A 209 -10.09 1.27 -13.22
N GLY A 210 -9.72 0.20 -12.51
CA GLY A 210 -10.64 -0.53 -11.62
C GLY A 210 -11.08 0.27 -10.38
N GLY A 211 -10.25 1.20 -9.89
CA GLY A 211 -10.61 2.14 -8.82
C GLY A 211 -11.54 3.25 -9.29
N VAL A 212 -11.39 3.69 -10.55
CA VAL A 212 -12.38 4.57 -11.18
C VAL A 212 -13.71 3.83 -11.33
N PHE A 213 -13.68 2.59 -11.84
CA PHE A 213 -14.86 1.75 -12.02
C PHE A 213 -15.58 1.43 -10.71
N SER A 214 -14.85 1.11 -9.64
CA SER A 214 -15.43 0.75 -8.34
C SER A 214 -16.35 1.85 -7.82
N SER A 215 -16.00 3.13 -8.03
CA SER A 215 -16.82 4.28 -7.64
C SER A 215 -18.22 4.26 -8.27
N MET A 216 -18.36 3.74 -9.50
CA MET A 216 -19.66 3.57 -10.15
C MET A 216 -20.40 2.38 -9.57
N VAL A 217 -19.73 1.24 -9.40
CA VAL A 217 -20.33 0.01 -8.85
C VAL A 217 -20.93 0.29 -7.49
N VAL A 218 -20.16 0.89 -6.58
CA VAL A 218 -20.64 1.11 -5.21
C VAL A 218 -21.82 2.07 -5.15
N TYR A 219 -21.85 3.06 -6.04
CA TYR A 219 -22.92 4.04 -6.13
C TYR A 219 -24.20 3.42 -6.70
N PHE A 220 -24.12 2.76 -7.85
CA PHE A 220 -25.30 2.22 -8.53
C PHE A 220 -25.85 0.96 -7.85
N LEU A 221 -25.00 0.17 -7.21
CA LEU A 221 -25.38 -1.09 -6.56
C LEU A 221 -25.47 -0.99 -5.03
N ASN A 222 -25.39 0.22 -4.46
CA ASN A 222 -25.57 0.51 -3.02
C ASN A 222 -24.62 -0.26 -2.09
N PHE A 223 -23.33 -0.36 -2.45
CA PHE A 223 -22.33 -0.99 -1.58
C PHE A 223 -22.05 -0.10 -0.35
N ARG A 224 -21.50 -0.70 0.71
CA ARG A 224 -21.28 -0.04 2.01
C ARG A 224 -20.05 0.84 2.07
N ALA A 225 -19.02 0.55 1.28
CA ALA A 225 -17.80 1.36 1.21
C ALA A 225 -16.96 1.01 -0.01
N ASP A 226 -16.08 1.93 -0.38
CA ASP A 226 -15.11 1.78 -1.48
C ASP A 226 -13.68 2.11 -1.02
N ALA A 227 -12.71 1.39 -1.56
CA ALA A 227 -11.29 1.67 -1.45
C ALA A 227 -10.67 1.83 -2.85
N ILE A 228 -10.41 3.08 -3.20
CA ILE A 228 -9.87 3.47 -4.51
C ILE A 228 -8.35 3.57 -4.39
N TYR A 229 -7.63 2.67 -5.05
CA TYR A 229 -6.17 2.67 -5.10
C TYR A 229 -5.64 3.31 -6.38
N ILE A 230 -4.62 4.16 -6.24
CA ILE A 230 -3.86 4.80 -7.34
C ILE A 230 -4.77 5.38 -8.45
N ALA A 231 -5.86 5.99 -8.02
CA ALA A 231 -6.92 6.51 -8.86
C ALA A 231 -7.80 7.50 -8.08
N TYR A 232 -8.86 7.95 -8.73
CA TYR A 232 -9.95 8.78 -8.19
C TYR A 232 -11.29 8.19 -8.68
N GLY A 233 -12.41 8.66 -8.14
CA GLY A 233 -13.75 8.22 -8.56
C GLY A 233 -14.30 9.01 -9.74
N VAL A 234 -15.32 8.50 -10.44
CA VAL A 234 -15.93 9.15 -11.61
C VAL A 234 -16.53 10.51 -11.23
N ASP A 235 -16.17 11.58 -11.94
CA ASP A 235 -16.60 12.96 -11.61
C ASP A 235 -18.11 13.17 -11.62
N ALA A 236 -18.85 12.44 -12.45
CA ALA A 236 -20.31 12.50 -12.45
C ALA A 236 -20.94 11.82 -11.22
N VAL A 237 -20.22 10.87 -10.59
CA VAL A 237 -20.71 10.09 -9.45
C VAL A 237 -20.29 10.71 -8.12
N MET A 238 -19.04 11.18 -8.00
CA MET A 238 -18.48 11.61 -6.72
C MET A 238 -19.25 12.76 -6.03
N PRO A 239 -19.79 13.77 -6.75
CA PRO A 239 -20.64 14.81 -6.15
C PRO A 239 -22.00 14.31 -5.66
N LEU A 240 -22.45 13.12 -6.10
CA LEU A 240 -23.76 12.55 -5.80
C LEU A 240 -23.69 11.41 -4.78
N THR A 241 -22.59 10.66 -4.77
CA THR A 241 -22.44 9.49 -3.91
C THR A 241 -22.53 9.86 -2.43
N THR A 242 -23.13 8.95 -1.66
CA THR A 242 -23.15 8.96 -0.19
C THR A 242 -22.35 7.80 0.40
N VAL A 243 -21.70 7.00 -0.46
CA VAL A 243 -20.92 5.83 -0.06
C VAL A 243 -19.61 6.31 0.59
N PRO A 244 -19.27 5.81 1.79
CA PRO A 244 -17.95 6.01 2.38
C PRO A 244 -16.82 5.58 1.45
N THR A 245 -15.81 6.44 1.25
CA THR A 245 -14.69 6.15 0.34
C THR A 245 -13.34 6.48 0.95
N ILE A 246 -12.43 5.51 0.94
CA ILE A 246 -11.01 5.69 1.25
C ILE A 246 -10.18 5.73 -0.03
N PHE A 247 -9.38 6.78 -0.19
CA PHE A 247 -8.45 6.95 -1.31
C PHE A 247 -7.04 6.58 -0.85
N CYS A 248 -6.40 5.67 -1.58
CA CYS A 248 -5.04 5.17 -1.35
C CYS A 248 -4.18 5.44 -2.58
N VAL A 249 -3.54 6.59 -2.63
CA VAL A 249 -2.74 7.04 -3.78
C VAL A 249 -1.23 6.81 -3.57
N ALA A 250 -0.42 6.86 -4.63
CA ALA A 250 1.02 6.65 -4.53
C ALA A 250 1.80 7.92 -4.90
N ALA A 251 2.81 8.28 -4.10
CA ALA A 251 3.43 9.59 -4.16
C ALA A 251 4.21 9.87 -5.45
N ASN A 252 4.79 8.83 -6.05
CA ASN A 252 5.57 8.90 -7.28
C ASN A 252 4.83 8.21 -8.44
N ASP A 253 3.50 8.14 -8.37
CA ASP A 253 2.67 7.73 -9.49
C ASP A 253 2.84 8.76 -10.62
N ASP A 254 3.36 8.31 -11.75
CA ASP A 254 3.67 9.08 -12.95
C ASP A 254 2.77 8.72 -14.13
N GLN A 255 1.74 7.89 -13.92
CA GLN A 255 0.84 7.48 -14.99
C GLN A 255 -0.08 8.63 -15.40
N ASP A 256 -0.27 8.81 -16.71
CA ASP A 256 -1.14 9.85 -17.24
C ASP A 256 -2.54 9.81 -16.62
N LEU A 257 -3.06 11.00 -16.28
CA LEU A 257 -4.35 11.26 -15.63
C LEU A 257 -4.50 10.76 -14.18
N VAL A 258 -3.86 9.65 -13.79
CA VAL A 258 -4.03 9.03 -12.45
C VAL A 258 -2.85 9.24 -11.51
N GLY A 259 -1.72 9.72 -12.03
CA GLY A 259 -0.51 10.10 -11.29
C GLY A 259 -0.66 11.42 -10.51
N PRO A 260 0.14 12.48 -10.75
CA PRO A 260 0.09 13.68 -9.92
C PRO A 260 -1.27 14.39 -9.95
N GLU A 261 -1.89 14.50 -11.13
CA GLU A 261 -3.22 15.10 -11.31
C GLU A 261 -4.30 14.24 -10.65
N GLY A 262 -4.24 12.92 -10.83
CA GLY A 262 -5.15 11.97 -10.22
C GLY A 262 -5.08 11.97 -8.69
N ASN A 263 -3.87 12.06 -8.14
CA ASN A 263 -3.62 12.21 -6.71
C ASN A 263 -4.29 13.47 -6.15
N GLN A 264 -4.15 14.60 -6.84
CA GLN A 264 -4.79 15.85 -6.45
C GLN A 264 -6.31 15.75 -6.54
N ARG A 265 -6.83 15.09 -7.58
CA ARG A 265 -8.26 14.87 -7.77
C ARG A 265 -8.84 13.97 -6.68
N ALA A 266 -8.18 12.88 -6.31
CA ALA A 266 -8.56 12.01 -5.19
C ALA A 266 -8.60 12.77 -3.86
N TYR A 267 -7.62 13.65 -3.61
CA TYR A 267 -7.62 14.54 -2.44
C TYR A 267 -8.86 15.45 -2.43
N THR A 268 -9.13 16.15 -3.54
CA THR A 268 -10.29 17.04 -3.65
C THR A 268 -11.61 16.29 -3.46
N GLN A 269 -11.75 15.09 -4.05
CA GLN A 269 -12.94 14.27 -3.89
C GLN A 269 -13.13 13.79 -2.45
N SER A 270 -12.03 13.39 -1.77
CA SER A 270 -12.06 13.06 -0.34
C SER A 270 -12.55 14.24 0.51
N MET A 271 -12.03 15.44 0.26
CA MET A 271 -12.46 16.65 0.98
C MET A 271 -13.94 16.96 0.73
N ASN A 272 -14.40 16.83 -0.51
CA ASN A 272 -15.81 17.07 -0.87
C ASN A 272 -16.79 16.07 -0.23
N LEU A 273 -16.36 14.82 0.00
CA LEU A 273 -17.13 13.85 0.79
C LEU A 273 -17.20 14.28 2.26
N GLN A 274 -16.07 14.65 2.85
CA GLN A 274 -15.99 15.07 4.25
C GLN A 274 -16.83 16.32 4.53
N ILE A 275 -16.82 17.32 3.64
CA ILE A 275 -17.65 18.53 3.75
C ILE A 275 -19.14 18.20 3.76
N ARG A 276 -19.55 17.14 3.04
CA ARG A 276 -20.94 16.64 3.04
C ARG A 276 -21.25 15.70 4.20
N GLY A 277 -20.34 15.54 5.16
CA GLY A 277 -20.51 14.63 6.31
C GLY A 277 -20.44 13.14 5.93
N ILE A 278 -19.88 12.81 4.77
CA ILE A 278 -19.69 11.44 4.32
C ILE A 278 -18.30 10.98 4.77
N MET A 279 -18.23 9.82 5.41
CA MET A 279 -16.98 9.23 5.87
C MET A 279 -16.00 9.05 4.70
N SER A 280 -14.84 9.69 4.79
CA SER A 280 -13.82 9.61 3.74
C SER A 280 -12.42 9.87 4.29
N SER A 281 -11.42 9.31 3.64
CA SER A 281 -10.00 9.43 4.02
C SER A 281 -9.12 9.47 2.77
N PHE A 282 -8.12 10.35 2.77
CA PHE A 282 -7.09 10.42 1.74
C PHE A 282 -5.73 9.98 2.31
N ASN A 283 -5.10 9.02 1.64
CA ASN A 283 -3.87 8.38 2.09
C ASN A 283 -2.86 8.37 0.95
N LYS A 284 -1.78 9.13 1.09
CA LYS A 284 -0.70 9.20 0.10
C LYS A 284 0.46 8.31 0.54
N HIS A 285 0.67 7.20 -0.14
CA HIS A 285 1.76 6.26 0.11
C HIS A 285 3.09 6.86 -0.33
N PRO A 286 4.05 7.09 0.59
CA PRO A 286 5.36 7.62 0.26
C PRO A 286 6.28 6.52 -0.28
N ALA A 287 7.33 6.92 -0.99
CA ALA A 287 8.43 6.00 -1.28
C ALA A 287 9.08 5.50 0.02
N SER A 288 9.61 4.28 -0.02
CA SER A 288 10.33 3.64 1.08
C SER A 288 11.63 2.98 0.59
N PRO A 289 12.63 2.81 1.46
CA PRO A 289 13.86 2.12 1.13
C PRO A 289 13.60 0.68 0.69
N VAL A 290 14.39 0.20 -0.27
CA VAL A 290 14.52 -1.22 -0.60
C VAL A 290 15.47 -1.84 0.41
N TYR A 291 14.99 -2.13 1.62
CA TYR A 291 15.80 -2.77 2.66
C TYR A 291 16.13 -4.24 2.31
N PRO A 292 17.21 -4.82 2.86
CA PRO A 292 17.71 -6.14 2.46
C PRO A 292 16.70 -7.29 2.60
N GLU A 293 15.80 -7.26 3.58
CA GLU A 293 14.79 -8.29 3.84
C GLU A 293 13.49 -8.11 3.04
N ARG A 294 13.38 -7.08 2.21
CA ARG A 294 12.10 -6.72 1.57
C ARG A 294 11.55 -7.80 0.63
N PHE A 295 12.42 -8.56 -0.03
CA PHE A 295 12.06 -9.63 -0.96
C PHE A 295 11.77 -10.96 -0.26
N TRP A 296 12.03 -11.09 1.04
CA TRP A 296 11.73 -12.30 1.82
C TRP A 296 10.22 -12.59 1.86
N ARG A 297 9.37 -11.60 1.54
CA ARG A 297 7.92 -11.77 1.40
C ARG A 297 7.49 -12.59 0.17
N LEU A 298 8.40 -12.82 -0.78
CA LEU A 298 8.15 -13.70 -1.92
C LEU A 298 8.11 -15.15 -1.44
N ALA A 299 7.10 -15.89 -1.89
CA ALA A 299 6.97 -17.30 -1.54
C ALA A 299 8.25 -18.06 -1.94
N ASN A 300 8.66 -19.02 -1.10
CA ASN A 300 9.85 -19.87 -1.30
C ASN A 300 11.21 -19.15 -1.28
N LEU A 301 11.27 -17.84 -0.99
CA LEU A 301 12.53 -17.16 -0.73
C LEU A 301 12.87 -17.16 0.76
N THR A 302 14.16 -17.22 1.05
CA THR A 302 14.72 -17.07 2.40
C THR A 302 15.16 -15.62 2.65
N LYS A 303 15.49 -15.31 3.90
CA LYS A 303 16.14 -14.04 4.26
C LYS A 303 17.43 -13.82 3.47
N THR A 304 18.22 -14.86 3.27
CA THR A 304 19.47 -14.81 2.49
C THR A 304 19.21 -14.52 1.01
N ASP A 305 18.18 -15.12 0.41
CA ASP A 305 17.80 -14.84 -0.98
C ASP A 305 17.41 -13.37 -1.17
N SER A 306 16.67 -12.83 -0.21
CA SER A 306 16.30 -11.41 -0.21
C SER A 306 17.52 -10.49 -0.19
N HIS A 307 18.50 -10.79 0.66
CA HIS A 307 19.77 -10.06 0.71
C HIS A 307 20.54 -10.14 -0.61
N ASN A 308 20.54 -11.31 -1.27
CA ASN A 308 21.19 -11.49 -2.56
C ASN A 308 20.54 -10.64 -3.67
N ILE A 309 19.21 -10.58 -3.72
CA ILE A 309 18.46 -9.72 -4.67
C ILE A 309 18.75 -8.24 -4.39
N TYR A 310 18.67 -7.83 -3.12
CA TYR A 310 18.99 -6.47 -2.70
C TYR A 310 20.41 -6.05 -3.09
N ASN A 311 21.41 -6.90 -2.79
CA ASN A 311 22.81 -6.61 -3.11
C ASN A 311 23.04 -6.50 -4.61
N ALA A 312 22.35 -7.30 -5.42
CA ALA A 312 22.41 -7.22 -6.87
C ALA A 312 21.86 -5.87 -7.39
N LEU A 313 20.73 -5.40 -6.86
CA LEU A 313 20.17 -4.09 -7.19
C LEU A 313 21.10 -2.95 -6.75
N LYS A 314 21.69 -3.07 -5.56
CA LYS A 314 22.64 -2.08 -5.02
C LYS A 314 23.91 -1.99 -5.85
N ALA A 315 24.54 -3.13 -6.15
CA ALA A 315 25.75 -3.20 -6.97
C ALA A 315 25.48 -2.80 -8.43
N GLY A 316 24.27 -3.07 -8.91
CA GLY A 316 23.77 -2.62 -10.21
C GLY A 316 23.50 -1.11 -10.31
N GLY A 317 23.62 -0.37 -9.22
CA GLY A 317 23.45 1.08 -9.22
C GLY A 317 21.99 1.54 -9.31
N PHE A 318 21.02 0.71 -8.92
CA PHE A 318 19.59 1.09 -8.92
C PHE A 318 19.14 1.75 -7.61
N LEU A 319 19.96 1.70 -6.56
CA LEU A 319 19.65 2.21 -5.23
C LEU A 319 20.62 3.34 -4.84
N ASP A 320 20.09 4.41 -4.26
CA ASP A 320 20.86 5.54 -3.75
C ASP A 320 21.62 5.19 -2.46
N GLY A 321 22.35 6.16 -1.89
CA GLY A 321 23.06 5.98 -0.62
C GLY A 321 22.17 5.73 0.61
N ARG A 322 20.84 5.79 0.48
CA ARG A 322 19.80 5.53 1.49
C ARG A 322 18.91 4.34 1.12
N ASP A 323 19.31 3.57 0.12
CA ASP A 323 18.63 2.38 -0.37
C ASP A 323 17.25 2.67 -1.00
N TYR A 324 16.99 3.93 -1.37
CA TYR A 324 15.84 4.29 -2.20
C TYR A 324 16.15 4.01 -3.67
N LEU A 325 15.13 3.61 -4.41
CA LEU A 325 15.21 3.52 -5.87
C LEU A 325 15.50 4.90 -6.47
N LEU A 326 16.46 4.95 -7.39
CA LEU A 326 16.88 6.19 -8.06
C LEU A 326 15.88 6.66 -9.13
N ASP A 327 15.12 5.73 -9.71
CA ASP A 327 14.17 5.98 -10.78
C ASP A 327 13.04 4.94 -10.74
N ASN A 328 11.96 5.18 -11.48
CA ASN A 328 10.80 4.30 -11.54
C ASN A 328 11.24 2.91 -12.08
N PRO A 329 11.03 1.82 -11.31
CA PRO A 329 11.44 0.47 -11.72
C PRO A 329 10.74 -0.04 -13.00
N ARG A 330 9.71 0.66 -13.49
CA ARG A 330 9.07 0.35 -14.78
C ARG A 330 9.87 0.84 -15.99
N ASN A 331 10.71 1.84 -15.80
CA ASN A 331 11.42 2.54 -16.87
C ASN A 331 12.93 2.24 -16.86
N THR A 332 13.36 1.29 -16.02
CA THR A 332 14.76 0.91 -15.85
C THR A 332 14.98 -0.56 -16.18
N ASN A 333 16.24 -0.95 -16.36
CA ASN A 333 16.65 -2.30 -16.75
C ASN A 333 17.17 -3.14 -15.55
N TRP A 334 16.64 -2.92 -14.35
CA TRP A 334 17.08 -3.61 -13.12
C TRP A 334 17.01 -5.14 -13.21
N GLN A 335 16.15 -5.70 -14.06
CA GLN A 335 16.02 -7.13 -14.30
C GLN A 335 17.35 -7.74 -14.79
N ALA A 336 18.17 -6.95 -15.49
CA ALA A 336 19.45 -7.40 -16.04
C ALA A 336 20.51 -7.69 -14.96
N VAL A 337 20.37 -7.13 -13.76
CA VAL A 337 21.31 -7.39 -12.66
C VAL A 337 20.84 -8.50 -11.72
N ILE A 338 19.62 -9.00 -11.89
CA ILE A 338 19.06 -10.04 -11.03
C ILE A 338 19.71 -11.40 -11.36
N PRO A 339 20.30 -12.09 -10.36
CA PRO A 339 20.89 -13.42 -10.56
C PRO A 339 19.91 -14.42 -11.19
N LEU A 340 20.42 -15.30 -12.06
CA LEU A 340 19.60 -16.23 -12.86
C LEU A 340 18.61 -17.06 -12.03
N GLN A 341 19.03 -17.51 -10.84
CA GLN A 341 18.18 -18.29 -9.93
C GLN A 341 16.94 -17.54 -9.43
N TYR A 342 16.93 -16.21 -9.48
CA TYR A 342 15.79 -15.38 -9.08
C TYR A 342 14.95 -14.87 -10.27
N GLN A 343 15.29 -15.22 -11.50
CA GLN A 343 14.52 -14.84 -12.70
C GLN A 343 13.05 -15.29 -12.66
N PRO A 344 12.69 -16.48 -12.11
CA PRO A 344 11.29 -16.84 -11.92
C PRO A 344 10.49 -15.89 -11.01
N TYR A 345 11.16 -15.06 -10.20
CA TYR A 345 10.54 -14.14 -9.26
C TYR A 345 10.44 -12.70 -9.78
N ILE A 346 10.84 -12.41 -11.02
CA ILE A 346 10.88 -11.03 -11.57
C ILE A 346 9.53 -10.31 -11.46
N SER A 347 8.41 -10.99 -11.70
CA SER A 347 7.08 -10.39 -11.55
C SER A 347 6.85 -9.94 -10.09
N GLY A 348 7.17 -10.80 -9.12
CA GLY A 348 7.08 -10.47 -7.71
C GLY A 348 8.04 -9.34 -7.30
N ILE A 349 9.29 -9.38 -7.76
CA ILE A 349 10.29 -8.31 -7.53
C ILE A 349 9.76 -6.98 -8.10
N THR A 350 9.17 -6.98 -9.29
CA THR A 350 8.55 -5.80 -9.91
C THR A 350 7.51 -5.17 -9.00
N THR A 351 6.60 -5.98 -8.44
CA THR A 351 5.53 -5.46 -7.55
C THR A 351 6.11 -4.87 -6.27
N ILE A 352 7.12 -5.51 -5.69
CA ILE A 352 7.80 -5.02 -4.50
C ILE A 352 8.52 -3.70 -4.80
N LEU A 353 9.32 -3.64 -5.86
CA LEU A 353 10.02 -2.41 -6.24
C LEU A 353 9.04 -1.27 -6.54
N GLY A 354 7.92 -1.56 -7.21
CA GLY A 354 6.87 -0.58 -7.47
C GLY A 354 6.28 0.00 -6.18
N ALA A 355 5.98 -0.85 -5.19
CA ALA A 355 5.56 -0.40 -3.86
C ALA A 355 6.67 0.39 -3.13
N ALA A 356 7.95 0.04 -3.27
CA ALA A 356 9.06 0.83 -2.70
C ALA A 356 9.14 2.22 -3.30
N TYR A 357 9.06 2.31 -4.63
CA TYR A 357 9.09 3.59 -5.32
C TYR A 357 7.83 4.42 -5.08
N ALA A 358 6.74 3.78 -4.64
CA ALA A 358 5.38 4.34 -4.66
C ALA A 358 4.98 4.79 -6.07
N ASN A 359 5.17 3.90 -7.06
CA ASN A 359 4.69 4.09 -8.43
C ASN A 359 3.22 3.67 -8.60
N HIS A 360 2.76 3.64 -9.85
CA HIS A 360 1.41 3.24 -10.26
C HIS A 360 1.10 1.74 -10.10
N GLY A 361 1.26 1.16 -8.90
CA GLY A 361 0.96 -0.23 -8.57
C GLY A 361 0.24 -0.40 -7.24
N PHE A 362 -0.52 -1.49 -7.07
CA PHE A 362 -1.13 -1.82 -5.78
C PHE A 362 -0.05 -2.10 -4.71
N TYR A 363 -0.33 -1.72 -3.46
CA TYR A 363 0.57 -1.87 -2.33
C TYR A 363 -0.22 -2.25 -1.06
N SER A 364 0.41 -3.02 -0.18
CA SER A 364 -0.24 -3.57 1.02
C SER A 364 -0.05 -2.74 2.30
N ASP A 365 0.74 -1.67 2.24
CA ASP A 365 1.09 -0.82 3.40
C ASP A 365 -0.12 -0.20 4.13
N TYR A 366 -1.28 -0.13 3.48
CA TYR A 366 -2.54 0.39 4.04
C TYR A 366 -3.63 -0.67 4.31
N ASN A 367 -3.29 -1.97 4.29
CA ASN A 367 -4.26 -3.05 4.54
C ASN A 367 -5.09 -2.82 5.81
N SER A 368 -4.45 -2.69 6.96
CA SER A 368 -5.14 -2.51 8.25
C SER A 368 -5.98 -1.24 8.31
N ARG A 369 -5.54 -0.17 7.62
CA ARG A 369 -6.28 1.08 7.50
C ARG A 369 -7.56 0.92 6.67
N VAL A 370 -7.47 0.24 5.53
CA VAL A 370 -8.63 -0.04 4.66
C VAL A 370 -9.62 -0.97 5.36
N LEU A 371 -9.15 -2.05 6.00
CA LEU A 371 -10.01 -2.99 6.72
C LEU A 371 -10.72 -2.34 7.92
N ARG A 372 -10.04 -1.42 8.62
CA ARG A 372 -10.67 -0.61 9.68
C ARG A 372 -11.72 0.33 9.10
N PHE A 373 -11.40 1.01 7.99
CA PHE A 373 -12.35 1.88 7.29
C PHE A 373 -13.64 1.15 6.90
N TYR A 374 -13.52 -0.07 6.35
CA TYR A 374 -14.68 -0.90 6.04
C TYR A 374 -15.50 -1.27 7.28
N SER A 375 -14.84 -1.74 8.35
CA SER A 375 -15.51 -2.07 9.61
C SER A 375 -16.30 -0.87 10.15
N ASP A 376 -15.69 0.31 10.16
CA ASP A 376 -16.31 1.54 10.64
C ASP A 376 -17.51 1.96 9.76
N ALA A 377 -17.38 1.86 8.43
CA ALA A 377 -18.46 2.14 7.49
C ALA A 377 -19.66 1.18 7.67
N ILE A 378 -19.38 -0.12 7.86
CA ILE A 378 -20.40 -1.13 8.14
C ILE A 378 -21.14 -0.79 9.44
N ASN A 379 -20.41 -0.47 10.51
CA ASN A 379 -21.00 -0.14 11.80
C ASN A 379 -21.80 1.17 11.78
N ALA A 380 -21.32 2.19 11.07
CA ALA A 380 -22.05 3.44 10.90
C ALA A 380 -23.40 3.24 10.19
N SER A 381 -23.47 2.32 9.21
CA SER A 381 -24.72 2.02 8.51
C SER A 381 -25.77 1.34 9.41
N LYS A 382 -25.35 0.45 10.31
CA LYS A 382 -26.23 -0.23 11.27
C LYS A 382 -26.89 0.74 12.25
N ASN A 383 -26.20 1.81 12.62
CA ASN A 383 -26.70 2.80 13.57
C ASN A 383 -27.69 3.82 12.97
N ARG A 384 -27.81 3.90 11.64
CA ARG A 384 -28.82 4.75 10.97
C ARG A 384 -30.20 4.08 10.84
N GLY A 385 -30.29 2.78 11.12
CA GLY A 385 -31.52 2.00 11.07
C GLY A 385 -32.18 1.76 12.44
N ARG A 386 -31.67 2.37 13.50
CA ARG A 386 -32.29 2.47 14.83
C ARG A 386 -32.66 3.93 15.07
#